data_AF-A0A935MSH2-F1
#
_entry.id   AF-A0A935MSH2-F1
#
_cell.length_a   1.000
_cell.length_b   1.000
_cell.length_c   1.000
_cell.angle_alpha   90.00
_cell.angle_beta   90.00
_cell.angle_gamma   90.00
#
_symmetry.space_group_name_H-M   'P 1'
#
loop_
_entity.id
_entity.type
_entity.pdbx_description
1 polymer ?
#
loop_
_entity_poly.entity_id
_entity_poly.type
_entity_poly.pdbx_seq_one_letter_code
_entity_poly.pdbx_strand_id
1 'polypeptide(L)'
;MKNETGNVDYPYTPPTVDELGLNPIFTSLGWDEVGETDWKESVYYWWWEYMKRNKEYGPGHPLWEDFGDINTDFREWWIAKGEYLFAEPRRMYTFKRVSEPISEEVYTDPNVMIVQVPLDQPVTELRQLFASYLDAFHTGDEPQQGIRAARSSQARYPVVGQPNVPALEKTLAVYDYRLKNNKMSLWEIWLALNPNMGRMIDPKCLTPEEVLDIPLTKASWTAAVSRYCKKAKAMIDNTGHGRFPDLSN
;
A
#
# COMPACT_ATOMS: atom_id res chain seq x y z
N MET A 1 38.00 -8.75 -14.73
CA MET A 1 38.79 -7.67 -15.38
C MET A 1 38.47 -6.37 -14.66
N LYS A 2 39.46 -5.60 -14.23
CA LYS A 2 39.27 -4.32 -13.53
C LYS A 2 39.38 -3.17 -14.54
N ASN A 3 38.52 -2.16 -14.46
CA ASN A 3 38.65 -0.90 -15.20
C ASN A 3 39.28 0.20 -14.32
N GLU A 4 39.81 1.23 -14.98
CA GLU A 4 40.79 2.20 -14.44
C GLU A 4 40.25 3.24 -13.45
N THR A 5 39.04 3.08 -12.91
CA THR A 5 38.45 4.03 -11.92
C THR A 5 38.26 3.44 -10.52
N GLY A 6 38.66 2.19 -10.27
CA GLY A 6 38.64 1.61 -8.92
C GLY A 6 37.24 1.42 -8.32
N ASN A 7 36.16 1.65 -9.07
CA ASN A 7 34.81 1.31 -8.63
C ASN A 7 34.54 -0.17 -8.87
N VAL A 8 34.13 -0.85 -7.81
CA VAL A 8 33.60 -2.21 -7.89
C VAL A 8 32.21 -2.10 -8.50
N ASP A 9 32.14 -2.32 -9.81
CA ASP A 9 30.88 -2.50 -10.52
C ASP A 9 30.25 -3.81 -10.03
N TYR A 10 29.34 -3.70 -9.07
CA TYR A 10 28.47 -4.81 -8.71
C TYR A 10 27.37 -4.86 -9.75
N PRO A 11 27.33 -5.86 -10.66
CA PRO A 11 26.16 -6.04 -11.49
C PRO A 11 24.98 -6.32 -10.57
N TYR A 12 24.03 -5.38 -10.51
CA TYR A 12 22.72 -5.65 -9.94
C TYR A 12 22.10 -6.75 -10.82
N THR A 13 22.13 -7.97 -10.30
CA THR A 13 21.32 -9.07 -10.83
C THR A 13 20.00 -8.98 -10.07
N PRO A 14 18.88 -8.60 -10.72
CA PRO A 14 17.58 -8.64 -10.07
C PRO A 14 17.34 -10.07 -9.56
N PRO A 15 16.82 -10.25 -8.34
CA PRO A 15 16.41 -11.57 -7.86
C PRO A 15 15.44 -12.19 -8.87
N THR A 16 15.61 -13.47 -9.17
CA THR A 16 14.71 -14.16 -10.12
C THR A 16 13.30 -14.23 -9.52
N VAL A 17 12.28 -14.39 -10.36
CA VAL A 17 10.88 -14.59 -9.94
C VAL A 17 10.74 -15.73 -8.91
N ASP A 18 11.70 -16.66 -8.88
CA ASP A 18 11.83 -17.74 -7.92
C ASP A 18 12.33 -17.32 -6.52
N GLU A 19 12.67 -16.06 -6.27
CA GLU A 19 13.16 -15.56 -4.98
C GLU A 19 12.16 -14.66 -4.25
N LEU A 20 11.16 -14.10 -4.96
CA LEU A 20 10.17 -13.19 -4.40
C LEU A 20 8.91 -13.94 -3.93
N GLY A 21 8.31 -13.47 -2.83
CA GLY A 21 7.04 -13.95 -2.29
C GLY A 21 5.84 -13.45 -3.11
N LEU A 22 4.62 -13.78 -2.68
CA LEU A 22 3.37 -13.43 -3.37
C LEU A 22 3.33 -11.94 -3.76
N ASN A 23 3.04 -11.69 -5.04
CA ASN A 23 2.99 -10.36 -5.60
C ASN A 23 1.79 -9.59 -5.02
N PRO A 24 2.00 -8.41 -4.41
CA PRO A 24 0.95 -7.72 -3.66
C PRO A 24 -0.06 -6.97 -4.53
N ILE A 25 0.16 -6.89 -5.85
CA ILE A 25 -0.83 -6.36 -6.81
C ILE A 25 -1.51 -7.50 -7.59
N PHE A 26 -0.83 -8.62 -7.81
CA PHE A 26 -1.27 -9.68 -8.73
C PHE A 26 -1.57 -10.98 -7.99
N THR A 27 -2.81 -11.15 -7.52
CA THR A 27 -3.33 -12.46 -7.14
C THR A 27 -3.92 -13.18 -8.36
N SER A 28 -3.29 -14.27 -8.78
CA SER A 28 -3.75 -15.31 -9.73
C SER A 28 -4.08 -14.94 -11.19
N LEU A 29 -4.30 -13.67 -11.52
CA LEU A 29 -4.59 -13.21 -12.88
C LEU A 29 -3.31 -12.64 -13.50
N GLY A 30 -2.87 -13.22 -14.62
CA GLY A 30 -1.65 -12.82 -15.31
C GLY A 30 -1.69 -11.39 -15.86
N TRP A 31 -0.53 -10.91 -16.29
CA TRP A 31 -0.29 -9.54 -16.79
C TRP A 31 -1.21 -9.09 -17.95
N ASP A 32 -1.76 -10.03 -18.71
CA ASP A 32 -2.53 -9.74 -19.91
C ASP A 32 -4.00 -9.39 -19.64
N GLU A 33 -4.48 -9.56 -18.40
CA GLU A 33 -5.89 -9.34 -18.02
C GLU A 33 -6.11 -8.09 -17.14
N VAL A 34 -5.04 -7.42 -16.70
CA VAL A 34 -5.12 -6.28 -15.76
C VAL A 34 -5.14 -4.95 -16.52
N GLY A 35 -6.25 -4.21 -16.45
CA GLY A 35 -6.40 -2.89 -17.07
C GLY A 35 -5.75 -1.76 -16.28
N GLU A 36 -5.54 -0.59 -16.89
CA GLU A 36 -4.99 0.62 -16.24
C GLU A 36 -5.80 1.09 -15.02
N THR A 37 -7.11 0.78 -15.00
CA THR A 37 -8.01 1.03 -13.88
C THR A 37 -7.67 0.23 -12.63
N ASP A 38 -7.10 -0.96 -12.79
CA ASP A 38 -6.93 -1.93 -11.71
C ASP A 38 -5.74 -1.55 -10.82
N TRP A 39 -4.74 -0.86 -11.36
CA TRP A 39 -3.58 -0.41 -10.59
C TRP A 39 -3.93 0.77 -9.67
N LYS A 40 -4.89 1.62 -10.07
CA LYS A 40 -5.37 2.74 -9.25
C LYS A 40 -6.10 2.27 -8.00
N GLU A 41 -6.56 1.02 -7.96
CA GLU A 41 -7.12 0.40 -6.77
C GLU A 41 -6.04 -0.07 -5.77
N SER A 42 -4.78 -0.08 -6.19
CA SER A 42 -3.65 -0.48 -5.36
C SER A 42 -3.04 0.71 -4.60
N VAL A 43 -2.71 0.50 -3.32
CA VAL A 43 -2.01 1.49 -2.50
C VAL A 43 -0.63 1.84 -3.06
N TYR A 44 0.06 0.91 -3.73
CA TYR A 44 1.41 1.15 -4.21
C TYR A 44 1.46 2.10 -5.42
N TYR A 45 0.40 2.10 -6.24
CA TYR A 45 0.22 3.13 -7.26
C TYR A 45 0.15 4.52 -6.63
N TRP A 46 -0.60 4.64 -5.52
CA TRP A 46 -0.68 5.91 -4.80
C TRP A 46 0.63 6.27 -4.12
N TRP A 47 1.39 5.31 -3.60
CA TRP A 47 2.74 5.60 -3.10
C TRP A 47 3.58 6.28 -4.19
N TRP A 48 3.62 5.68 -5.37
CA TRP A 48 4.35 6.18 -6.52
C TRP A 48 3.86 7.57 -6.98
N GLU A 49 2.55 7.78 -7.09
CA GLU A 49 1.98 9.09 -7.46
C GLU A 49 2.28 10.19 -6.43
N TYR A 50 2.26 9.86 -5.12
CA TYR A 50 2.64 10.81 -4.07
C TYR A 50 4.14 11.13 -4.09
N MET A 51 4.99 10.14 -4.34
CA MET A 51 6.44 10.33 -4.49
C MET A 51 6.75 11.32 -5.62
N LYS A 52 6.01 11.27 -6.74
CA LYS A 52 6.15 12.23 -7.86
C LYS A 52 5.84 13.68 -7.50
N ARG A 53 5.09 13.92 -6.42
CA ARG A 53 4.80 15.28 -5.91
C ARG A 53 5.83 15.75 -4.89
N ASN A 54 6.74 14.88 -4.45
CA ASN A 54 7.82 15.26 -3.56
C ASN A 54 8.89 15.99 -4.39
N LYS A 55 9.10 17.28 -4.09
CA LYS A 55 10.04 18.14 -4.84
C LYS A 55 11.49 17.90 -4.48
N GLU A 56 11.74 17.25 -3.35
CA GLU A 56 13.08 16.91 -2.87
C GLU A 56 13.56 15.57 -3.45
N TYR A 57 12.64 14.77 -3.99
CA TYR A 57 12.97 13.52 -4.66
C TYR A 57 13.63 13.74 -6.03
N GLY A 58 14.75 13.06 -6.27
CA GLY A 58 15.49 13.09 -7.52
C GLY A 58 16.88 12.47 -7.37
N PRO A 59 17.74 12.55 -8.41
CA PRO A 59 19.12 12.07 -8.33
C PRO A 59 19.84 12.66 -7.10
N GLY A 60 20.41 11.78 -6.27
CA GLY A 60 21.09 12.16 -5.02
C GLY A 60 20.19 12.17 -3.77
N HIS A 61 18.88 11.97 -3.92
CA HIS A 61 17.98 11.71 -2.79
C HIS A 61 18.29 10.33 -2.17
N PRO A 62 18.21 10.13 -0.84
CA PRO A 62 18.55 8.84 -0.20
C PRO A 62 17.81 7.63 -0.76
N LEU A 63 16.56 7.82 -1.19
CA LEU A 63 15.73 6.75 -1.78
C LEU A 63 15.96 6.52 -3.28
N TRP A 64 16.85 7.29 -3.92
CA TRP A 64 17.06 7.23 -5.37
C TRP A 64 17.63 5.88 -5.84
N GLU A 65 18.49 5.24 -5.04
CA GLU A 65 19.07 3.92 -5.38
C GLU A 65 17.98 2.84 -5.53
N ASP A 66 16.95 2.95 -4.69
CA ASP A 66 15.84 2.01 -4.62
C ASP A 66 14.77 2.32 -5.65
N PHE A 67 14.25 3.54 -5.62
CA PHE A 67 13.10 3.94 -6.42
C PHE A 67 13.49 4.38 -7.84
N GLY A 68 14.71 4.86 -8.08
CA GLY A 68 15.17 5.31 -9.39
C GLY A 68 14.31 6.43 -9.98
N ASP A 69 14.22 6.50 -11.30
CA ASP A 69 13.34 7.48 -11.94
C ASP A 69 11.87 7.04 -11.83
N ILE A 70 11.10 7.79 -11.06
CA ILE A 70 9.65 7.57 -10.85
C ILE A 70 8.78 8.33 -11.86
N ASN A 71 9.38 9.08 -12.80
CA ASN A 71 8.62 9.86 -13.78
C ASN A 71 8.24 9.06 -15.04
N THR A 72 8.59 7.77 -15.08
CA THR A 72 8.23 6.84 -16.16
C THR A 72 6.77 6.41 -16.07
N ASP A 73 6.34 5.44 -16.88
CA ASP A 73 5.05 4.79 -16.67
C ASP A 73 5.07 3.93 -15.39
N PHE A 74 3.94 3.86 -14.67
CA PHE A 74 3.86 3.10 -13.42
C PHE A 74 4.18 1.62 -13.63
N ARG A 75 3.71 1.01 -14.73
CA ARG A 75 3.92 -0.41 -15.01
C ARG A 75 5.40 -0.69 -15.26
N GLU A 76 6.02 0.13 -16.09
CA GLU A 76 7.46 0.03 -16.38
C GLU A 76 8.28 0.16 -15.10
N TRP A 77 7.94 1.15 -14.27
CA TRP A 77 8.58 1.36 -12.98
C TRP A 77 8.36 0.19 -12.02
N TRP A 78 7.14 -0.34 -11.97
CA TRP A 78 6.77 -1.45 -11.09
C TRP A 78 7.56 -2.70 -11.39
N ILE A 79 7.65 -3.09 -12.67
CA ILE A 79 8.41 -4.25 -13.13
C ILE A 79 9.90 -4.06 -12.83
N ALA A 80 10.43 -2.86 -13.07
CA ALA A 80 11.86 -2.61 -12.90
C ALA A 80 12.29 -2.55 -11.42
N LYS A 81 11.43 -2.03 -10.53
CA LYS A 81 11.77 -1.68 -9.14
C LYS A 81 10.66 -2.04 -8.14
N GLY A 82 9.44 -1.58 -8.40
CA GLY A 82 8.34 -1.61 -7.42
C GLY A 82 8.06 -2.99 -6.84
N GLU A 83 7.99 -4.03 -7.67
CA GLU A 83 7.70 -5.41 -7.22
C GLU A 83 8.65 -5.85 -6.10
N TYR A 84 9.95 -5.61 -6.26
CA TYR A 84 10.96 -5.96 -5.27
C TYR A 84 10.84 -5.12 -3.98
N LEU A 85 10.53 -3.83 -4.11
CA LEU A 85 10.49 -2.91 -2.97
C LEU A 85 9.34 -3.22 -1.99
N PHE A 86 8.22 -3.72 -2.53
CA PHE A 86 7.00 -3.96 -1.78
C PHE A 86 6.69 -5.44 -1.56
N ALA A 87 7.48 -6.36 -2.11
CA ALA A 87 7.32 -7.78 -1.88
C ALA A 87 7.57 -8.13 -0.39
N GLU A 88 6.71 -8.99 0.15
CA GLU A 88 7.02 -9.66 1.41
C GLU A 88 8.13 -10.69 1.17
N PRO A 89 9.09 -10.83 2.10
CA PRO A 89 10.01 -11.96 2.05
C PRO A 89 9.21 -13.26 2.06
N ARG A 90 9.73 -14.26 1.34
CA ARG A 90 9.10 -15.59 1.29
C ARG A 90 8.91 -16.10 2.71
N ARG A 91 7.67 -16.46 3.03
CA ARG A 91 7.39 -17.23 4.25
C ARG A 91 8.22 -18.50 4.16
N MET A 92 9.08 -18.76 5.15
CA MET A 92 9.90 -19.97 5.20
C MET A 92 9.04 -21.25 5.09
N TYR A 93 7.81 -21.18 5.60
CA TYR A 93 6.88 -22.30 5.59
C TYR A 93 5.55 -21.92 4.94
N THR A 94 5.10 -22.77 4.04
CA THR A 94 3.76 -22.73 3.44
C THR A 94 3.01 -24.00 3.81
N PHE A 95 1.67 -23.92 3.91
CA PHE A 95 0.86 -25.11 4.14
C PHE A 95 0.90 -25.97 2.88
N LYS A 96 1.73 -27.01 2.91
CA LYS A 96 1.93 -27.94 1.80
C LYS A 96 2.02 -29.36 2.32
N ARG A 97 1.66 -30.32 1.46
CA ARG A 97 2.08 -31.69 1.67
C ARG A 97 3.59 -31.75 1.54
N VAL A 98 4.25 -32.26 2.56
CA VAL A 98 5.69 -32.51 2.54
C VAL A 98 5.95 -33.71 1.63
N SER A 99 6.74 -33.50 0.57
CA SER A 99 7.15 -34.52 -0.41
C SER A 99 8.61 -34.95 -0.26
N GLU A 100 9.41 -34.17 0.46
CA GLU A 100 10.84 -34.37 0.68
C GLU A 100 11.13 -34.40 2.19
N PRO A 101 12.23 -35.02 2.64
CA PRO A 101 12.62 -35.02 4.04
C PRO A 101 12.70 -33.58 4.61
N ILE A 102 12.12 -33.39 5.79
CA ILE A 102 12.17 -32.11 6.51
C ILE A 102 13.53 -32.01 7.21
N SER A 103 14.19 -30.84 7.18
CA SER A 103 15.44 -30.63 7.91
C SER A 103 15.20 -30.61 9.43
N GLU A 104 16.23 -30.98 10.20
CA GLU A 104 16.16 -31.06 11.67
C GLU A 104 15.78 -29.72 12.32
N GLU A 105 16.19 -28.61 11.72
CA GLU A 105 15.89 -27.24 12.17
C GLU A 105 14.38 -26.95 12.24
N VAL A 106 13.59 -27.46 11.29
CA VAL A 106 12.13 -27.24 11.25
C VAL A 106 11.43 -27.93 12.41
N TYR A 107 11.93 -29.09 12.87
CA TYR A 107 11.35 -29.80 14.02
C TYR A 107 11.49 -29.01 15.33
N THR A 108 12.42 -28.06 15.37
CA THR A 108 12.69 -27.21 16.54
C THR A 108 12.14 -25.79 16.39
N ASP A 109 11.55 -25.45 15.25
CA ASP A 109 10.99 -24.11 15.02
C ASP A 109 9.65 -23.95 15.75
N PRO A 110 9.53 -23.01 16.70
CA PRO A 110 8.30 -22.83 17.47
C PRO A 110 7.13 -22.30 16.63
N ASN A 111 7.37 -21.85 15.39
CA ASN A 111 6.34 -21.34 14.48
C ASN A 111 5.78 -22.40 13.53
N VAL A 112 6.27 -23.64 13.61
CA VAL A 112 5.86 -24.73 12.71
C VAL A 112 5.30 -25.90 13.51
N MET A 113 4.09 -26.32 13.17
CA MET A 113 3.52 -27.58 13.66
C MET A 113 3.55 -28.62 12.54
N ILE A 114 4.29 -29.71 12.77
CA ILE A 114 4.31 -30.86 11.85
C ILE A 114 3.22 -31.83 12.29
N VAL A 115 2.27 -32.10 11.39
CA VAL A 115 1.13 -33.00 11.66
C VAL A 115 1.17 -34.19 10.71
N GLN A 116 1.08 -35.40 11.26
CA GLN A 116 0.83 -36.61 10.48
C GLN A 116 -0.68 -36.82 10.32
N VAL A 117 -1.14 -36.95 9.07
CA VAL A 117 -2.56 -37.11 8.76
C VAL A 117 -2.80 -38.51 8.18
N PRO A 118 -3.43 -39.43 8.93
CA PRO A 118 -3.80 -40.76 8.42
C PRO A 118 -4.99 -40.65 7.46
N LEU A 119 -4.75 -40.94 6.18
CA LEU A 119 -5.75 -40.72 5.10
C LEU A 119 -6.84 -41.81 5.03
N ASP A 120 -6.73 -42.85 5.85
CA ASP A 120 -7.71 -43.92 6.01
C ASP A 120 -8.84 -43.56 7.00
N GLN A 121 -8.73 -42.43 7.69
CA GLN A 121 -9.75 -41.93 8.62
C GLN A 121 -10.85 -41.08 7.93
N PRO A 122 -12.05 -41.00 8.52
CA PRO A 122 -13.11 -40.11 8.03
C PRO A 122 -12.68 -38.63 8.03
N VAL A 123 -12.95 -37.93 6.93
CA VAL A 123 -12.61 -36.50 6.76
C VAL A 123 -13.17 -35.61 7.87
N THR A 124 -14.38 -35.92 8.36
CA THR A 124 -15.02 -35.17 9.45
C THR A 124 -14.22 -35.27 10.75
N GLU A 125 -13.70 -36.46 11.07
CA GLU A 125 -12.87 -36.69 12.25
C GLU A 125 -11.51 -36.00 12.11
N LEU A 126 -10.86 -36.12 10.94
CA LEU A 126 -9.61 -35.42 10.65
C LEU A 126 -9.74 -33.89 10.80
N ARG A 127 -10.86 -33.31 10.36
CA ARG A 127 -11.14 -31.87 10.53
C ARG A 127 -11.30 -31.47 12.00
N GLN A 128 -12.02 -32.28 12.78
CA GLN A 128 -12.23 -32.02 14.22
C GLN A 128 -10.91 -32.10 14.98
N LEU A 129 -10.11 -33.13 14.71
CA LEU A 129 -8.78 -33.30 15.30
C LEU A 129 -7.85 -32.15 14.92
N PHE A 130 -7.80 -31.78 13.63
CA PHE A 130 -6.96 -30.66 13.20
C PHE A 130 -7.36 -29.34 13.86
N ALA A 131 -8.67 -29.07 13.98
CA ALA A 131 -9.18 -27.90 14.71
C ALA A 131 -8.77 -27.92 16.18
N SER A 132 -8.89 -29.07 16.87
CA SER A 132 -8.48 -29.17 18.27
C SER A 132 -6.98 -28.98 18.47
N TYR A 133 -6.16 -29.47 17.53
CA TYR A 133 -4.72 -29.23 17.53
C TYR A 133 -4.41 -27.75 17.31
N LEU A 134 -5.10 -27.08 16.38
CA LEU A 134 -4.95 -25.63 16.22
C LEU A 134 -5.34 -24.91 17.51
N ASP A 135 -6.47 -25.23 18.13
CA ASP A 135 -6.89 -24.55 19.36
C ASP A 135 -5.89 -24.75 20.52
N ALA A 136 -5.29 -25.93 20.66
CA ALA A 136 -4.35 -26.25 21.73
C ALA A 136 -2.95 -25.62 21.52
N PHE A 137 -2.50 -25.48 20.28
CA PHE A 137 -1.14 -25.03 19.95
C PHE A 137 -1.08 -23.60 19.39
N HIS A 138 -2.23 -23.01 19.05
CA HIS A 138 -2.37 -21.62 18.60
C HIS A 138 -2.84 -20.66 19.70
N THR A 139 -3.09 -21.16 20.92
CA THR A 139 -3.46 -20.37 22.11
C THR A 139 -2.23 -19.97 22.93
N GLY A 140 -1.53 -18.94 22.49
CA GLY A 140 -0.75 -18.09 23.39
C GLY A 140 -1.66 -17.05 24.08
N ASP A 141 -1.28 -16.55 25.26
CA ASP A 141 -1.98 -15.49 26.01
C ASP A 141 -2.15 -14.16 25.24
N GLU A 142 -1.52 -14.02 24.07
CA GLU A 142 -1.96 -13.07 23.05
C GLU A 142 -2.55 -13.84 21.88
N PRO A 143 -3.76 -13.50 21.42
CA PRO A 143 -4.28 -14.09 20.21
C PRO A 143 -3.32 -13.71 19.09
N GLN A 144 -2.60 -14.69 18.55
CA GLN A 144 -1.97 -14.59 17.24
C GLN A 144 -3.09 -14.57 16.18
N GLN A 145 -4.05 -13.64 16.29
CA GLN A 145 -4.92 -13.19 15.20
C GLN A 145 -3.99 -13.01 14.01
N GLY A 146 -4.03 -13.99 13.09
CA GLY A 146 -3.01 -14.25 12.09
C GLY A 146 -2.25 -12.98 11.77
N ILE A 147 -1.02 -12.89 12.30
CA ILE A 147 -0.21 -11.68 12.47
C ILE A 147 -0.69 -10.64 11.47
N ARG A 148 -1.45 -9.64 11.93
CA ARG A 148 -2.15 -8.67 11.06
C ARG A 148 -1.16 -8.23 9.98
N ALA A 149 -1.30 -8.75 8.75
CA ALA A 149 -0.17 -8.78 7.81
C ALA A 149 0.42 -7.39 7.53
N ALA A 150 -0.39 -6.34 7.66
CA ALA A 150 0.03 -4.94 7.55
C ALA A 150 0.92 -4.43 8.72
N ARG A 151 0.85 -5.02 9.91
CA ARG A 151 1.68 -4.64 11.09
C ARG A 151 2.98 -5.41 11.21
N SER A 152 3.12 -6.49 10.47
CA SER A 152 4.31 -7.36 10.46
C SER A 152 4.97 -7.46 9.09
N SER A 153 4.55 -6.60 8.15
CA SER A 153 5.14 -6.54 6.82
C SER A 153 6.65 -6.40 6.96
N GLN A 154 7.37 -7.32 6.31
CA GLN A 154 8.82 -7.31 6.23
C GLN A 154 9.27 -6.83 4.84
N ALA A 155 8.36 -6.25 4.06
CA ALA A 155 8.70 -5.56 2.84
C ALA A 155 9.71 -4.44 3.14
N ARG A 156 10.54 -4.11 2.14
CA ARG A 156 11.55 -3.05 2.29
C ARG A 156 10.89 -1.68 2.56
N TYR A 157 9.74 -1.46 1.94
CA TYR A 157 8.91 -0.28 2.13
C TYR A 157 7.47 -0.70 2.50
N PRO A 158 7.22 -1.07 3.76
CA PRO A 158 5.92 -1.57 4.17
C PRO A 158 4.86 -0.46 4.17
N VAL A 159 3.64 -0.82 3.83
CA VAL A 159 2.50 0.10 3.87
C VAL A 159 2.09 0.33 5.32
N VAL A 160 1.98 1.59 5.71
CA VAL A 160 1.59 1.99 7.06
C VAL A 160 0.09 1.77 7.27
N GLY A 161 -0.25 0.82 8.15
CA GLY A 161 -1.63 0.58 8.57
C GLY A 161 -2.51 0.00 7.45
N GLN A 162 -3.80 0.38 7.46
CA GLN A 162 -4.76 -0.04 6.44
C GLN A 162 -5.14 1.16 5.57
N PRO A 163 -4.52 1.31 4.39
CA PRO A 163 -4.75 2.45 3.50
C PRO A 163 -6.18 2.47 2.97
N ASN A 164 -6.80 3.65 2.94
CA ASN A 164 -8.07 3.87 2.23
C ASN A 164 -7.76 4.50 0.87
N VAL A 165 -7.73 3.67 -0.17
CA VAL A 165 -7.34 4.07 -1.54
C VAL A 165 -8.20 5.22 -2.10
N PRO A 166 -9.55 5.18 -2.05
CA PRO A 166 -10.38 6.31 -2.46
C PRO A 166 -10.06 7.62 -1.72
N ALA A 167 -9.68 7.53 -0.44
CA ALA A 167 -9.28 8.69 0.32
C ALA A 167 -7.90 9.23 -0.12
N LEU A 168 -6.95 8.37 -0.50
CA LEU A 168 -5.63 8.77 -1.03
C LEU A 168 -5.79 9.51 -2.35
N GLU A 169 -6.59 8.95 -3.26
CA GLU A 169 -6.94 9.56 -4.55
C GLU A 169 -7.54 10.95 -4.35
N LYS A 170 -8.63 11.04 -3.57
CA LYS A 170 -9.32 12.30 -3.33
C LYS A 170 -8.40 13.34 -2.69
N THR A 171 -7.53 12.91 -1.77
CA THR A 171 -6.59 13.80 -1.09
C THR A 171 -5.57 14.39 -2.07
N LEU A 172 -4.99 13.56 -2.95
CA LEU A 172 -4.01 14.02 -3.94
C LEU A 172 -4.69 14.89 -5.00
N ALA A 173 -5.87 14.52 -5.48
CA ALA A 173 -6.63 15.29 -6.46
C ALA A 173 -6.95 16.71 -5.96
N VAL A 174 -7.39 16.85 -4.70
CA VAL A 174 -7.64 18.17 -4.08
C VAL A 174 -6.34 18.98 -3.99
N TYR A 175 -5.23 18.34 -3.61
CA TYR A 175 -3.93 19.00 -3.51
C TYR A 175 -3.41 19.48 -4.87
N ASP A 176 -3.45 18.62 -5.89
CA ASP A 176 -3.02 18.95 -7.25
C ASP A 176 -3.89 20.07 -7.85
N TYR A 177 -5.21 20.03 -7.61
CA TYR A 177 -6.11 21.10 -8.05
C TYR A 177 -5.79 22.43 -7.35
N ARG A 178 -5.50 22.40 -6.05
CA ARG A 178 -5.09 23.59 -5.28
C ARG A 178 -3.77 24.17 -5.80
N LEU A 179 -2.81 23.31 -6.16
CA LEU A 179 -1.52 23.74 -6.68
C LEU A 179 -1.68 24.45 -8.04
N LYS A 180 -2.52 23.90 -8.92
CA LYS A 180 -2.87 24.51 -10.22
C LYS A 180 -3.68 25.81 -10.07
N ASN A 181 -4.52 25.92 -9.04
CA ASN A 181 -5.46 27.03 -8.82
C ASN A 181 -5.18 27.78 -7.50
N ASN A 182 -3.94 28.25 -7.30
CA ASN A 182 -3.50 28.82 -6.03
C ASN A 182 -4.23 30.12 -5.60
N LYS A 183 -4.86 30.83 -6.55
CA LYS A 183 -5.64 32.06 -6.30
C LYS A 183 -7.11 31.81 -5.97
N MET A 184 -7.65 30.64 -6.33
CA MET A 184 -9.06 30.31 -6.07
C MET A 184 -9.29 30.14 -4.57
N SER A 185 -10.48 30.47 -4.06
CA SER A 185 -10.78 30.21 -2.65
C SER A 185 -10.98 28.71 -2.40
N LEU A 186 -10.76 28.25 -1.16
CA LEU A 186 -10.79 26.82 -0.86
C LEU A 186 -12.20 26.20 -1.04
N TRP A 187 -13.27 26.94 -0.74
CA TRP A 187 -14.63 26.44 -0.96
C TRP A 187 -14.98 26.36 -2.45
N GLU A 188 -14.46 27.25 -3.29
CA GLU A 188 -14.62 27.17 -4.75
C GLU A 188 -13.88 25.94 -5.31
N ILE A 189 -12.69 25.63 -4.78
CA ILE A 189 -11.96 24.40 -5.13
C ILE A 189 -12.79 23.17 -4.79
N TRP A 190 -13.41 23.14 -3.61
CA TRP A 190 -14.30 22.03 -3.23
C TRP A 190 -15.44 21.88 -4.22
N LEU A 191 -16.09 22.98 -4.58
CA LEU A 191 -17.21 22.97 -5.52
C LEU A 191 -16.79 22.56 -6.93
N ALA A 192 -15.63 23.01 -7.42
CA ALA A 192 -15.11 22.64 -8.73
C ALA A 192 -14.86 21.13 -8.84
N LEU A 193 -14.44 20.48 -7.74
CA LEU A 193 -14.24 19.03 -7.66
C LEU A 193 -15.52 18.26 -7.33
N ASN A 194 -16.57 18.92 -6.86
CA ASN A 194 -17.85 18.31 -6.47
C ASN A 194 -19.01 19.16 -7.03
N PRO A 195 -19.18 19.25 -8.36
CA PRO A 195 -20.11 20.20 -8.99
C PRO A 195 -21.58 19.94 -8.62
N ASN A 196 -21.93 18.70 -8.26
CA ASN A 196 -23.25 18.33 -7.75
C ASN A 196 -23.62 19.06 -6.44
N MET A 197 -22.63 19.53 -5.67
CA MET A 197 -22.86 20.28 -4.43
C MET A 197 -23.23 21.74 -4.66
N GLY A 198 -23.21 22.24 -5.90
CA GLY A 198 -23.54 23.64 -6.22
C GLY A 198 -24.95 24.06 -5.80
N ARG A 199 -25.90 23.11 -5.80
CA ARG A 199 -27.28 23.36 -5.33
C ARG A 199 -27.36 23.73 -3.85
N MET A 200 -26.37 23.34 -3.04
CA MET A 200 -26.32 23.65 -1.60
C MET A 200 -25.96 25.10 -1.30
N ILE A 201 -25.59 25.88 -2.30
CA ILE A 201 -25.26 27.31 -2.15
C ILE A 201 -25.98 28.20 -3.17
N ASP A 202 -26.91 27.65 -3.94
CA ASP A 202 -27.74 28.40 -4.88
C ASP A 202 -29.02 28.84 -4.15
N PRO A 203 -29.22 30.14 -3.87
CA PRO A 203 -30.42 30.61 -3.17
C PRO A 203 -31.73 30.25 -3.88
N LYS A 204 -31.71 29.94 -5.18
CA LYS A 204 -32.91 29.50 -5.91
C LYS A 204 -33.30 28.05 -5.61
N CYS A 205 -32.37 27.26 -5.09
CA CYS A 205 -32.58 25.85 -4.75
C CYS A 205 -32.83 25.63 -3.25
N LEU A 206 -32.85 26.71 -2.46
CA LEU A 206 -32.86 26.67 -1.00
C LEU A 206 -34.07 27.42 -0.42
N THR A 207 -34.51 26.99 0.75
CA THR A 207 -35.46 27.74 1.57
C THR A 207 -34.79 28.97 2.20
N PRO A 208 -35.56 29.98 2.66
CA PRO A 208 -34.99 31.16 3.31
C PRO A 208 -34.11 30.85 4.53
N GLU A 209 -34.41 29.78 5.28
CA GLU A 209 -33.61 29.32 6.42
C GLU A 209 -32.27 28.74 5.96
N GLU A 210 -32.28 27.84 4.96
CA GLU A 210 -31.06 27.23 4.41
C GLU A 210 -30.14 28.24 3.72
N VAL A 211 -30.68 29.34 3.19
CA VAL A 211 -29.87 30.44 2.63
C VAL A 211 -28.98 31.08 3.72
N LEU A 212 -29.43 31.11 4.97
CA LEU A 212 -28.63 31.64 6.10
C LEU A 212 -27.44 30.72 6.43
N ASP A 213 -27.49 29.44 6.07
CA ASP A 213 -26.44 28.45 6.31
C ASP A 213 -25.36 28.40 5.22
N ILE A 214 -25.52 29.14 4.11
CA ILE A 214 -24.53 29.20 3.02
C ILE A 214 -23.11 29.55 3.54
N PRO A 215 -22.92 30.55 4.43
CA PRO A 215 -21.59 30.85 4.98
C PRO A 215 -21.00 29.66 5.76
N LEU A 216 -21.81 28.95 6.55
CA LEU A 216 -21.37 27.77 7.30
C LEU A 216 -20.96 26.63 6.35
N THR A 217 -21.74 26.40 5.29
CA THR A 217 -21.43 25.43 4.24
C THR A 217 -20.09 25.74 3.56
N LYS A 218 -19.87 27.00 3.16
CA LYS A 218 -18.60 27.45 2.57
C LYS A 218 -17.43 27.31 3.55
N ALA A 219 -17.64 27.61 4.84
CA ALA A 219 -16.63 27.42 5.87
C ALA A 219 -16.26 25.93 6.04
N SER A 220 -17.26 25.04 6.05
CA SER A 220 -17.05 23.58 6.11
C SER A 220 -16.24 23.06 4.91
N TRP A 221 -16.59 23.50 3.69
CA TRP A 221 -15.83 23.14 2.48
C TRP A 221 -14.40 23.68 2.49
N THR A 222 -14.23 24.92 2.95
CA THR A 222 -12.90 25.53 3.17
C THR A 222 -12.07 24.69 4.13
N ALA A 223 -12.64 24.29 5.27
CA ALA A 223 -11.98 23.44 6.25
C ALA A 223 -11.63 22.06 5.69
N ALA A 224 -12.53 21.46 4.89
CA ALA A 224 -12.29 20.17 4.24
C ALA A 224 -11.08 20.24 3.29
N VAL A 225 -11.05 21.21 2.37
CA VAL A 225 -9.93 21.38 1.43
C VAL A 225 -8.63 21.68 2.16
N SER A 226 -8.66 22.53 3.20
CA SER A 226 -7.50 22.78 4.06
C SER A 226 -6.97 21.48 4.69
N ARG A 227 -7.86 20.63 5.23
CA ARG A 227 -7.50 19.32 5.79
C ARG A 227 -6.86 18.41 4.75
N TYR A 228 -7.45 18.30 3.56
CA TYR A 228 -6.90 17.49 2.47
C TYR A 228 -5.51 17.97 2.06
N CYS A 229 -5.32 19.30 1.89
CA CYS A 229 -4.02 19.85 1.53
C CYS A 229 -2.95 19.59 2.62
N LYS A 230 -3.32 19.71 3.91
CA LYS A 230 -2.40 19.39 5.02
C LYS A 230 -2.02 17.91 5.02
N LYS A 231 -2.99 17.02 4.85
CA LYS A 231 -2.77 15.57 4.77
C LYS A 231 -1.89 15.20 3.57
N ALA A 232 -2.17 15.78 2.40
CA ALA A 232 -1.40 15.53 1.18
C ALA A 232 0.08 15.90 1.38
N LYS A 233 0.35 17.09 1.92
CA LYS A 233 1.72 17.54 2.21
C LYS A 233 2.45 16.58 3.15
N ALA A 234 1.83 16.26 4.30
CA ALA A 234 2.43 15.31 5.24
C ALA A 234 2.73 13.95 4.59
N MET A 235 1.80 13.41 3.78
CA MET A 235 2.03 12.16 3.06
C MET A 235 3.12 12.29 2.00
N ILE A 236 3.17 13.36 1.22
CA ILE A 236 4.22 13.60 0.22
C ILE A 236 5.60 13.65 0.88
N ASP A 237 5.71 14.37 2.00
CA ASP A 237 6.95 14.52 2.75
C ASP A 237 7.37 13.16 3.33
N ASN A 238 6.46 12.43 3.98
CA ASN A 238 6.75 11.10 4.55
C ASN A 238 7.04 10.02 3.50
N THR A 239 6.42 10.10 2.33
CA THR A 239 6.74 9.22 1.20
C THR A 239 8.20 9.40 0.79
N GLY A 240 8.73 10.63 0.83
CA GLY A 240 10.16 10.90 0.65
C GLY A 240 11.06 10.31 1.76
N HIS A 241 10.49 9.92 2.90
CA HIS A 241 11.18 9.19 3.96
C HIS A 241 10.91 7.68 3.91
N GLY A 242 10.28 7.18 2.84
CA GLY A 242 9.98 5.76 2.67
C GLY A 242 8.80 5.28 3.53
N ARG A 243 7.93 6.19 3.98
CA ARG A 243 6.78 5.88 4.84
C ARG A 243 5.49 6.31 4.19
N PHE A 244 4.59 5.38 3.90
CA PHE A 244 3.31 5.71 3.29
C PHE A 244 2.22 4.65 3.56
N PRO A 245 0.93 5.05 3.67
CA PRO A 245 0.47 6.42 3.90
C PRO A 245 0.71 6.84 5.35
N ASP A 246 1.43 7.94 5.55
CA ASP A 246 1.78 8.41 6.89
C ASP A 246 1.51 9.91 7.06
N LEU A 247 0.93 10.27 8.20
CA LEU A 247 0.58 11.64 8.58
C LEU A 247 1.36 12.12 9.81
N SER A 248 2.25 11.29 10.37
CA SER A 248 3.14 11.69 11.46
C SER A 248 4.22 12.66 10.96
N ASN A 249 4.70 13.52 11.85
CA ASN A 249 5.83 14.41 11.59
C ASN A 249 7.06 13.90 12.34
#